data_AF-A0A428YKM3-F1
#
_entry.id   AF-A0A428YKM3-F1
#
_cell.length_a   1.000
_cell.length_b   1.000
_cell.length_c   1.000
_cell.angle_alpha   90.00
_cell.angle_beta   90.00
_cell.angle_gamma   90.00
#
_symmetry.space_group_name_H-M   'P 1'
#
loop_
_entity.id
_entity.type
_entity.pdbx_description
1 polymer ?
#
loop_
_entity_poly.entity_id
_entity_poly.type
_entity_poly.pdbx_seq_one_letter_code
_entity_poly.pdbx_strand_id
1 'polypeptide(L)'
;MAAADDASMRRLLPTAIAATAALMSLSSCYLGPDPVQYAALAVVDGRPTAVVAVCGRPEIGVDVHRDDNTDDNDLRIWSVTVTLPHQVRDVEVELLGAARPGWEITSRDGEIADTGLGAIKVVQLTSFEAGHRYRLDSSKSGPEGTKAPAVSFTTADLTGIGPGQVLAAVDRDDAEVVSRDAFVKDSCG
;
A
#
# COMPACT_ATOMS: atom_id res chain seq x y z
N MET A 1 6.20 -83.62 42.00
CA MET A 1 5.95 -83.59 43.46
C MET A 1 7.06 -82.72 44.05
N ALA A 2 6.71 -81.65 44.79
CA ALA A 2 7.58 -80.48 45.05
C ALA A 2 7.99 -79.73 43.74
N ALA A 3 8.16 -78.40 43.66
CA ALA A 3 8.52 -77.32 44.63
C ALA A 3 10.05 -77.25 44.93
N ALA A 4 10.71 -76.09 44.99
CA ALA A 4 10.27 -74.69 44.89
C ALA A 4 11.37 -73.74 44.34
N ASP A 5 11.05 -72.45 44.20
CA ASP A 5 11.80 -71.16 44.34
C ASP A 5 13.34 -71.18 44.57
N ASP A 6 14.16 -70.17 44.22
CA ASP A 6 13.99 -68.79 43.69
C ASP A 6 15.24 -68.49 42.76
N ALA A 7 15.76 -67.31 42.36
CA ALA A 7 15.55 -65.90 42.74
C ALA A 7 15.93 -64.85 41.67
N SER A 8 15.24 -63.71 41.76
CA SER A 8 15.73 -62.34 41.47
C SER A 8 16.74 -62.13 40.32
N MET A 9 16.24 -61.94 39.09
CA MET A 9 16.94 -61.10 38.11
C MET A 9 16.36 -59.67 38.12
N ARG A 10 17.25 -58.66 38.16
CA ARG A 10 16.88 -57.27 38.51
C ARG A 10 16.13 -56.56 37.39
N ARG A 11 14.98 -55.98 37.69
CA ARG A 11 14.35 -54.95 36.85
C ARG A 11 15.25 -53.71 36.80
N LEU A 12 15.63 -53.29 35.59
CA LEU A 12 16.15 -51.95 35.32
C LEU A 12 15.43 -51.40 34.09
N LEU A 13 14.49 -50.48 34.33
CA LEU A 13 13.83 -49.68 33.30
C LEU A 13 14.66 -48.40 33.11
N PRO A 14 15.26 -48.14 31.94
CA PRO A 14 15.83 -46.84 31.65
C PRO A 14 14.70 -45.82 31.49
N THR A 15 14.77 -44.73 32.25
CA THR A 15 13.73 -43.69 32.30
C THR A 15 13.55 -43.01 30.95
N ALA A 16 12.35 -43.05 30.39
CA ALA A 16 12.03 -42.27 29.20
C ALA A 16 12.00 -40.78 29.55
N ILE A 17 13.01 -40.02 29.09
CA ILE A 17 13.07 -38.56 29.24
C ILE A 17 12.04 -37.96 28.29
N ALA A 18 10.86 -37.63 28.82
CA ALA A 18 9.82 -36.90 28.11
C ALA A 18 10.24 -35.43 27.92
N ALA A 19 11.13 -35.19 26.94
CA ALA A 19 11.45 -33.85 26.50
C ALA A 19 10.23 -33.25 25.79
N THR A 20 9.38 -32.56 26.55
CA THR A 20 8.33 -31.70 26.01
C THR A 20 8.99 -30.53 25.28
N ALA A 21 9.29 -30.75 24.01
CA ALA A 21 9.67 -29.70 23.08
C ALA A 21 8.49 -28.73 22.98
N ALA A 22 8.55 -27.64 23.73
CA ALA A 22 7.64 -26.52 23.57
C ALA A 22 7.89 -25.96 22.17
N LEU A 23 7.04 -26.36 21.22
CA LEU A 23 6.90 -25.70 19.93
C LEU A 23 6.40 -24.29 20.20
N MET A 24 7.35 -23.39 20.48
CA MET A 24 7.13 -21.96 20.33
C MET A 24 6.80 -21.76 18.86
N SER A 25 5.49 -21.64 18.59
CA SER A 25 4.98 -21.17 17.31
C SER A 25 5.53 -19.75 17.11
N LEU A 26 6.72 -19.67 16.52
CA LEU A 26 7.22 -18.47 15.90
C LEU A 26 6.23 -18.14 14.78
N SER A 27 5.22 -17.35 15.13
CA SER A 27 4.43 -16.57 14.18
C SER A 27 5.44 -15.70 13.46
N SER A 28 5.91 -16.19 12.32
CA SER A 28 6.97 -15.56 11.55
C SER A 28 6.46 -14.23 11.05
N CYS A 29 6.81 -13.15 11.76
CA CYS A 29 6.73 -11.80 11.24
C CYS A 29 7.49 -11.82 9.92
N TYR A 30 6.76 -11.77 8.80
CA TYR A 30 7.34 -11.92 7.48
C TYR A 30 8.07 -10.64 7.13
N LEU A 31 9.29 -10.51 7.64
CA LEU A 31 10.27 -9.48 7.30
C LEU A 31 10.90 -9.80 5.93
N GLY A 32 10.04 -10.09 4.95
CA GLY A 32 10.37 -9.84 3.55
C GLY A 32 10.43 -8.32 3.32
N PRO A 33 11.01 -7.87 2.20
CA PRO A 33 10.97 -6.46 1.85
C PRO A 33 9.51 -6.04 1.61
N ASP A 34 9.14 -4.81 2.02
CA ASP A 34 7.76 -4.34 1.92
C ASP A 34 7.25 -4.46 0.47
N PRO A 35 6.10 -5.13 0.22
CA PRO A 35 5.58 -5.31 -1.13
C PRO A 35 5.29 -3.96 -1.77
N VAL A 36 5.48 -3.83 -3.08
CA VAL A 36 5.19 -2.59 -3.82
C VAL A 36 3.76 -2.15 -3.51
N GLN A 37 3.59 -0.90 -3.06
CA GLN A 37 2.27 -0.33 -2.81
C GLN A 37 1.64 0.04 -4.17
N TYR A 38 0.38 -0.32 -4.41
CA TYR A 38 -0.33 0.06 -5.64
C TYR A 38 -1.46 1.04 -5.34
N ALA A 39 -1.73 1.97 -6.25
CA ALA A 39 -2.84 2.91 -6.17
C ALA A 39 -3.68 2.87 -7.46
N ALA A 40 -4.99 2.98 -7.31
CA ALA A 40 -5.94 3.15 -8.40
C ALA A 40 -6.87 4.34 -8.14
N LEU A 41 -7.43 4.95 -9.18
CA LEU A 41 -8.32 6.10 -9.07
C LEU A 41 -9.78 5.66 -9.07
N ALA A 42 -10.56 6.12 -8.09
CA ALA A 42 -11.99 5.87 -7.97
C ALA A 42 -12.78 7.19 -7.97
N VAL A 43 -14.10 7.08 -8.19
CA VAL A 43 -15.05 8.17 -7.93
C VAL A 43 -16.06 7.71 -6.87
N VAL A 44 -15.99 8.31 -5.68
CA VAL A 44 -16.84 7.99 -4.52
C VAL A 44 -17.67 9.23 -4.19
N ASP A 45 -19.00 9.10 -4.16
CA ASP A 45 -19.95 10.23 -3.99
C ASP A 45 -19.68 11.44 -4.90
N GLY A 46 -19.22 11.18 -6.13
CA GLY A 46 -18.85 12.21 -7.11
C GLY A 46 -17.48 12.88 -6.87
N ARG A 47 -16.68 12.37 -5.93
CA ARG A 47 -15.34 12.88 -5.58
C ARG A 47 -14.24 11.93 -6.08
N PRO A 48 -13.15 12.45 -6.68
CA PRO A 48 -11.96 11.66 -6.96
C PRO A 48 -11.29 11.19 -5.67
N THR A 49 -11.07 9.88 -5.58
CA THR A 49 -10.55 9.18 -4.41
C THR A 49 -9.53 8.16 -4.87
N ALA A 50 -8.31 8.16 -4.34
CA ALA A 50 -7.39 7.06 -4.58
C ALA A 50 -7.78 5.86 -3.69
N VAL A 51 -7.89 4.69 -4.30
CA VAL A 51 -7.97 3.40 -3.61
C VAL A 51 -6.56 2.82 -3.60
N VAL A 52 -5.98 2.69 -2.42
CA VAL A 52 -4.62 2.15 -2.25
C VAL A 52 -4.70 0.72 -1.78
N ALA A 53 -4.07 -0.20 -2.51
CA ALA A 53 -3.85 -1.57 -2.06
C ALA A 53 -2.80 -1.56 -0.95
N VAL A 54 -3.21 -1.93 0.26
CA VAL A 54 -2.38 -1.86 1.48
C VAL A 54 -1.46 -3.08 1.60
N CYS A 55 -1.95 -4.25 1.17
CA CYS A 55 -1.19 -5.51 1.13
C CYS A 55 -0.42 -5.84 2.44
N GLY A 56 -0.99 -5.47 3.59
CA GLY A 56 -0.39 -5.70 4.91
C GLY A 56 0.57 -4.61 5.44
N ARG A 57 0.85 -3.54 4.67
CA ARG A 57 1.66 -2.41 5.12
C ARG A 57 1.01 -1.67 6.32
N PRO A 58 1.80 -1.18 7.29
CA PRO A 58 1.28 -0.34 8.39
C PRO A 58 1.09 1.14 7.98
N GLU A 59 1.70 1.56 6.88
CA GLU A 59 1.62 2.89 6.32
C GLU A 59 1.42 2.81 4.80
N ILE A 60 0.66 3.77 4.28
CA ILE A 60 0.61 4.07 2.85
C ILE A 60 0.87 5.55 2.62
N GLY A 61 1.26 5.92 1.41
CA GLY A 61 1.27 7.31 0.98
C GLY A 61 0.87 7.48 -0.48
N VAL A 62 0.28 8.62 -0.79
CA VAL A 62 -0.32 8.92 -2.09
C VAL A 62 0.15 10.29 -2.55
N ASP A 63 0.67 10.35 -3.77
CA ASP A 63 1.09 11.56 -4.44
C ASP A 63 0.24 11.80 -5.69
N VAL A 64 -0.10 13.06 -5.97
CA VAL A 64 -0.76 13.49 -7.21
C VAL A 64 0.05 14.62 -7.83
N HIS A 65 0.41 14.43 -9.10
CA HIS A 65 1.21 15.37 -9.90
C HIS A 65 0.41 15.83 -11.12
N ARG A 66 0.69 17.04 -11.60
CA ARG A 66 0.22 17.53 -12.91
C ARG A 66 1.31 17.29 -13.96
N ASP A 67 0.92 16.76 -15.11
CA ASP A 67 1.82 16.15 -16.10
C ASP A 67 1.52 16.68 -17.52
N ASP A 68 1.72 17.99 -17.70
CA ASP A 68 1.35 18.73 -18.92
C ASP A 68 2.49 18.80 -19.96
N ASN A 69 3.74 19.05 -19.55
CA ASN A 69 4.95 18.92 -20.38
C ASN A 69 6.26 19.12 -19.59
N THR A 70 7.38 18.87 -20.26
CA THR A 70 8.75 18.59 -19.74
C THR A 70 9.54 19.73 -19.10
N ASP A 71 8.95 20.91 -18.83
CA ASP A 71 9.68 21.99 -18.16
C ASP A 71 9.46 21.88 -16.63
N ASP A 72 10.43 21.30 -15.91
CA ASP A 72 10.38 20.87 -14.49
C ASP A 72 9.93 21.94 -13.44
N ASN A 73 9.70 23.19 -13.85
CA ASN A 73 9.62 24.37 -12.99
C ASN A 73 8.24 24.66 -12.36
N ASP A 74 7.17 23.95 -12.74
CA ASP A 74 5.80 24.22 -12.24
C ASP A 74 5.01 22.93 -11.92
N LEU A 75 5.74 21.88 -11.50
CA LEU A 75 5.16 20.64 -10.96
C LEU A 75 4.34 20.93 -9.71
N ARG A 76 3.02 21.05 -9.89
CA ARG A 76 2.05 21.06 -8.78
C ARG A 76 1.93 19.66 -8.21
N ILE A 77 2.32 19.50 -6.94
CA ILE A 77 2.23 18.23 -6.22
C ILE A 77 1.25 18.34 -5.05
N TRP A 78 0.47 17.30 -4.83
CA TRP A 78 -0.27 17.05 -3.59
C TRP A 78 0.19 15.71 -3.02
N SER A 79 0.46 15.61 -1.72
CA SER A 79 0.92 14.39 -1.09
C SER A 79 0.33 14.19 0.30
N VAL A 80 0.08 12.93 0.67
CA VAL A 80 -0.40 12.54 2.00
C VAL A 80 0.20 11.20 2.41
N THR A 81 0.55 11.05 3.68
CA THR A 81 0.96 9.78 4.30
C THR A 81 -0.06 9.40 5.37
N VAL A 82 -0.41 8.12 5.44
CA VAL A 82 -1.47 7.61 6.33
C VAL A 82 -0.96 6.36 7.05
N THR A 83 -0.78 6.46 8.37
CA THR A 83 -0.58 5.31 9.24
C THR A 83 -1.91 4.63 9.52
N LEU A 84 -1.97 3.31 9.32
CA LEU A 84 -3.22 2.54 9.38
C LEU A 84 -3.40 1.93 10.80
N PRO A 85 -4.52 2.19 11.49
CA PRO A 85 -4.71 1.72 12.87
C PRO A 85 -4.93 0.21 12.98
N HIS A 86 -5.38 -0.42 11.88
CA HIS A 86 -5.75 -1.84 11.80
C HIS A 86 -5.36 -2.41 10.43
N GLN A 87 -5.17 -3.73 10.34
CA GLN A 87 -4.95 -4.41 9.06
C GLN A 87 -6.21 -4.36 8.20
N VAL A 88 -6.16 -3.56 7.13
CA VAL A 88 -7.14 -3.51 6.04
C VAL A 88 -6.50 -3.98 4.74
N ARG A 89 -7.31 -4.39 3.75
CA ARG A 89 -6.79 -4.80 2.43
C ARG A 89 -6.45 -3.60 1.56
N ASP A 90 -7.27 -2.56 1.67
CA ASP A 90 -7.21 -1.33 0.90
C ASP A 90 -7.72 -0.14 1.74
N VAL A 91 -7.45 1.08 1.28
CA VAL A 91 -7.92 2.32 1.93
C VAL A 91 -8.29 3.38 0.90
N GLU A 92 -9.32 4.16 1.21
CA GLU A 92 -9.80 5.30 0.41
C GLU A 92 -9.20 6.62 0.87
N VAL A 93 -8.54 7.32 -0.05
CA VAL A 93 -7.84 8.58 0.12
C VAL A 93 -8.53 9.65 -0.74
N GLU A 94 -9.33 10.54 -0.14
CA GLU A 94 -9.93 11.66 -0.86
C GLU A 94 -8.85 12.60 -1.42
N LEU A 95 -8.84 12.83 -2.73
CA LEU A 95 -7.80 13.63 -3.42
C LEU A 95 -8.07 15.14 -3.41
N LEU A 96 -9.30 15.55 -3.08
CA LEU A 96 -9.75 16.94 -3.14
C LEU A 96 -10.26 17.44 -1.79
N GLY A 97 -9.77 18.60 -1.37
CA GLY A 97 -10.23 19.28 -0.15
C GLY A 97 -9.24 19.11 1.01
N ALA A 98 -9.76 19.10 2.23
CA ALA A 98 -8.94 18.94 3.45
C ALA A 98 -8.90 17.47 3.86
N ALA A 99 -7.74 16.97 4.28
CA ALA A 99 -7.62 15.61 4.78
C ALA A 99 -8.50 15.36 6.02
N ARG A 100 -8.95 14.11 6.16
CA ARG A 100 -9.84 13.67 7.23
C ARG A 100 -9.15 13.78 8.61
N PRO A 101 -9.89 13.94 9.73
CA PRO A 101 -9.28 13.98 11.07
C PRO A 101 -8.41 12.75 11.36
N GLY A 102 -7.22 12.96 11.92
CA GLY A 102 -6.23 11.91 12.17
C GLY A 102 -5.28 11.60 11.01
N TRP A 103 -5.39 12.31 9.88
CA TRP A 103 -4.50 12.17 8.72
C TRP A 103 -3.43 13.26 8.72
N GLU A 104 -2.17 12.90 8.44
CA GLU A 104 -1.08 13.87 8.35
C GLU A 104 -0.83 14.25 6.88
N ILE A 105 -1.19 15.48 6.52
CA ILE A 105 -0.71 16.11 5.28
C ILE A 105 0.74 16.53 5.56
N THR A 106 1.67 15.59 5.34
CA THR A 106 3.12 15.82 5.44
C THR A 106 3.64 16.82 4.41
N SER A 107 2.84 17.13 3.37
CA SER A 107 3.18 18.12 2.34
C SER A 107 2.39 19.42 2.50
N ARG A 108 2.89 20.32 3.36
CA ARG A 108 2.55 21.76 3.34
C ARG A 108 3.85 22.55 3.43
N ASP A 109 4.22 23.25 2.36
CA ASP A 109 5.29 24.25 2.28
C ASP A 109 6.52 24.00 3.18
N GLY A 110 7.24 22.91 2.94
CA GLY A 110 8.46 22.52 3.66
C GLY A 110 9.70 22.60 2.78
N GLU A 111 10.42 23.72 2.87
CA GLU A 111 11.70 24.06 2.21
C GLU A 111 11.87 23.66 0.73
N ILE A 112 11.86 24.67 -0.14
CA ILE A 112 12.49 24.56 -1.47
C ILE A 112 14.01 24.43 -1.23
N ALA A 113 14.50 23.20 -1.21
CA ALA A 113 15.91 22.94 -1.46
C ALA A 113 16.17 23.34 -2.93
N ASP A 114 16.91 24.43 -3.14
CA ASP A 114 17.33 24.86 -4.47
C ASP A 114 18.38 23.88 -5.03
N THR A 115 17.87 22.82 -5.67
CA THR A 115 18.65 21.76 -6.30
C THR A 115 19.01 22.07 -7.76
N GLY A 116 18.75 23.30 -8.22
CA GLY A 116 19.06 23.74 -9.59
C GLY A 116 18.16 23.17 -10.70
N LEU A 117 17.05 22.52 -10.34
CA LEU A 117 16.10 21.87 -11.27
C LEU A 117 14.67 22.44 -11.20
N GLY A 118 14.48 23.61 -10.59
CA GLY A 118 13.18 24.28 -10.50
C GLY A 118 12.49 24.16 -9.14
N ALA A 119 11.50 25.02 -8.90
CA ALA A 119 10.80 25.11 -7.63
C ALA A 119 9.52 24.25 -7.64
N ILE A 120 9.62 23.01 -7.18
CA ILE A 120 8.48 22.11 -7.03
C ILE A 120 7.46 22.73 -6.06
N LYS A 121 6.22 22.93 -6.52
CA LYS A 121 5.19 23.62 -5.75
C LYS A 121 4.15 22.64 -5.19
N VAL A 122 4.29 22.32 -3.90
CA VAL A 122 3.27 21.57 -3.16
C VAL A 122 2.04 22.46 -2.95
N VAL A 123 0.84 21.95 -3.22
CA VAL A 123 -0.44 22.65 -2.96
C VAL A 123 -1.53 21.70 -2.50
N GLN A 124 -2.40 22.18 -1.60
CA GLN A 124 -3.67 21.50 -1.32
C GLN A 124 -4.52 21.47 -2.60
N LEU A 125 -4.82 20.28 -3.12
CA LEU A 125 -5.63 20.14 -4.32
C LEU A 125 -7.11 20.35 -4.00
N THR A 126 -7.73 21.32 -4.67
CA THR A 126 -9.13 21.71 -4.46
C THR A 126 -10.03 21.37 -5.65
N SER A 127 -9.44 21.27 -6.85
CA SER A 127 -10.09 20.80 -8.08
C SER A 127 -9.05 20.28 -9.07
N PHE A 128 -9.44 19.31 -9.90
CA PHE A 128 -8.74 19.01 -11.15
C PHE A 128 -9.20 20.00 -12.23
N GLU A 129 -8.27 20.56 -13.00
CA GLU A 129 -8.53 21.50 -14.09
C GLU A 129 -8.73 20.74 -15.41
N ALA A 130 -9.73 21.12 -16.20
CA ALA A 130 -10.02 20.46 -17.47
C ALA A 130 -8.97 20.80 -18.54
N GLY A 131 -8.61 19.83 -19.39
CA GLY A 131 -7.57 19.97 -20.41
C GLY A 131 -6.16 19.60 -19.94
N HIS A 132 -6.01 19.19 -18.68
CA HIS A 132 -4.73 18.83 -18.08
C HIS A 132 -4.66 17.33 -17.76
N ARG A 133 -3.44 16.78 -17.84
CA ARG A 133 -3.14 15.40 -17.42
C ARG A 133 -2.56 15.40 -16.01
N TYR A 134 -2.89 14.36 -15.27
CA TYR A 134 -2.45 14.12 -13.91
C TYR A 134 -1.91 12.70 -13.77
N ARG A 135 -0.97 12.52 -12.84
CA ARG A 135 -0.47 11.21 -12.42
C ARG A 135 -0.73 11.01 -10.93
N LEU A 136 -1.28 9.85 -10.58
CA LEU A 136 -1.49 9.37 -9.22
C LEU A 136 -0.45 8.27 -8.92
N ASP A 137 0.44 8.52 -7.97
CA ASP A 137 1.52 7.60 -7.57
C ASP A 137 1.36 7.16 -6.10
N SER A 138 1.93 6.00 -5.81
CA SER A 138 2.19 5.50 -4.46
C SER A 138 3.55 6.01 -3.97
N SER A 139 3.59 6.80 -2.89
CA SER A 139 4.84 7.43 -2.45
C SER A 139 5.87 6.44 -1.86
N LYS A 140 5.45 5.21 -1.53
CA LYS A 140 6.26 4.16 -0.91
C LYS A 140 6.74 3.12 -1.95
N SER A 141 8.00 3.19 -2.35
CA SER A 141 8.67 2.10 -3.08
C SER A 141 8.66 0.77 -2.30
N GLY A 142 8.78 -0.32 -3.04
CA GLY A 142 9.13 -1.65 -2.54
C GLY A 142 10.65 -1.92 -2.59
N PRO A 143 11.09 -3.20 -2.58
CA PRO A 143 12.50 -3.57 -2.65
C PRO A 143 13.25 -2.92 -3.83
N GLU A 144 14.53 -2.63 -3.59
CA GLU A 144 15.50 -2.15 -4.60
C GLU A 144 15.07 -0.85 -5.31
N GLY A 145 14.12 -0.10 -4.74
CA GLY A 145 13.57 1.14 -5.29
C GLY A 145 12.36 0.95 -6.21
N THR A 146 11.93 -0.30 -6.45
CA THR A 146 10.79 -0.64 -7.32
C THR A 146 9.54 0.15 -6.95
N LYS A 147 8.90 0.80 -7.92
CA LYS A 147 7.61 1.50 -7.78
C LYS A 147 6.49 0.76 -8.51
N ALA A 148 5.25 1.01 -8.12
CA ALA A 148 4.10 0.69 -8.95
C ALA A 148 4.07 1.59 -10.20
N PRO A 149 3.38 1.17 -11.27
CA PRO A 149 2.98 2.10 -12.32
C PRO A 149 2.00 3.15 -11.77
N ALA A 150 2.28 4.42 -12.02
CA ALA A 150 1.43 5.54 -11.61
C ALA A 150 0.24 5.70 -12.58
N VAL A 151 -0.97 5.87 -12.05
CA VAL A 151 -2.19 6.03 -12.88
C VAL A 151 -2.17 7.39 -13.56
N SER A 152 -2.09 7.38 -14.89
CA SER A 152 -2.23 8.58 -15.73
C SER A 152 -3.70 8.83 -16.03
N PHE A 153 -4.21 10.05 -15.80
CA PHE A 153 -5.63 10.37 -15.99
C PHE A 153 -5.88 11.85 -16.31
N THR A 154 -7.11 12.15 -16.72
CA THR A 154 -7.65 13.50 -16.95
C THR A 154 -9.01 13.66 -16.26
N THR A 155 -9.60 14.86 -16.31
CA THR A 155 -10.97 15.08 -15.83
C THR A 155 -12.05 14.33 -16.61
N ALA A 156 -11.75 13.84 -17.83
CA ALA A 156 -12.71 13.08 -18.63
C ALA A 156 -12.87 11.66 -18.10
N ASP A 157 -11.77 11.02 -17.70
CA ASP A 157 -11.74 9.61 -17.26
C ASP A 157 -12.53 9.39 -15.98
N LEU A 158 -12.60 10.41 -15.11
CA LEU A 158 -13.49 10.47 -13.94
C LEU A 158 -14.96 10.18 -14.28
N THR A 159 -15.42 10.49 -15.50
CA THR A 159 -16.81 10.22 -15.92
C THR A 159 -17.05 8.79 -16.40
N GLY A 160 -15.98 8.02 -16.65
CA GLY A 160 -16.04 6.61 -17.04
C GLY A 160 -15.95 5.61 -15.88
N ILE A 161 -15.59 6.06 -14.68
CA ILE A 161 -15.43 5.20 -13.49
C ILE A 161 -16.78 5.02 -12.79
N GLY A 162 -17.37 3.82 -12.91
CA GLY A 162 -18.63 3.48 -12.25
C GLY A 162 -18.50 3.07 -10.77
N PRO A 163 -19.62 2.90 -10.05
CA PRO A 163 -19.61 2.50 -8.65
C PRO A 163 -18.91 1.14 -8.43
N GLY A 164 -17.96 1.08 -7.50
CA GLY A 164 -17.16 -0.12 -7.23
C GLY A 164 -16.08 -0.44 -8.28
N GLN A 165 -15.91 0.43 -9.28
CA GLN A 165 -14.81 0.36 -10.24
C GLN A 165 -13.66 1.29 -9.87
N VAL A 166 -12.48 1.02 -10.40
CA VAL A 166 -11.29 1.86 -10.30
C VAL A 166 -10.57 1.92 -11.65
N LEU A 167 -10.01 3.07 -12.00
CA LEU A 167 -9.03 3.22 -13.06
C LEU A 167 -7.66 2.82 -12.50
N ALA A 168 -7.15 1.68 -12.94
CA ALA A 168 -5.85 1.14 -12.55
C ALA A 168 -4.85 1.25 -13.71
N ALA A 169 -3.55 1.41 -13.39
CA ALA A 169 -2.51 1.49 -14.41
C ALA A 169 -2.21 0.10 -14.98
N VAL A 170 -2.17 -0.02 -16.31
CA VAL A 170 -1.79 -1.25 -17.03
C VAL A 170 -0.27 -1.26 -17.24
N ASP A 171 0.28 -0.12 -17.64
CA ASP A 171 1.71 0.14 -17.68
C ASP A 171 2.04 1.57 -17.23
N ARG A 172 3.10 2.18 -17.77
CA ARG A 172 3.50 3.55 -17.43
C ARG A 172 2.47 4.58 -17.90
N ASP A 173 1.95 4.42 -19.10
CA ASP A 173 1.24 5.46 -19.85
C ASP A 173 -0.23 5.08 -20.15
N ASP A 174 -0.56 3.78 -20.20
CA ASP A 174 -1.93 3.26 -20.34
C ASP A 174 -2.57 2.84 -18.99
N ALA A 175 -3.87 3.08 -18.85
CA ALA A 175 -4.69 2.74 -17.68
C ALA A 175 -6.10 2.26 -18.10
N GLU A 176 -6.70 1.33 -17.34
CA GLU A 176 -8.01 0.73 -17.64
C GLU A 176 -8.95 0.69 -16.43
N VAL A 177 -10.26 0.59 -16.68
CA VAL A 177 -11.29 0.58 -15.63
C VAL A 177 -11.66 -0.85 -15.24
N VAL A 178 -11.17 -1.30 -14.08
CA VAL A 178 -11.41 -2.63 -13.49
C VAL A 178 -12.38 -2.56 -12.30
N SER A 179 -12.81 -3.70 -11.76
CA SER A 179 -13.47 -3.72 -10.44
C SER A 179 -12.45 -3.56 -9.32
N ARG A 180 -12.85 -2.88 -8.24
CA ARG A 180 -12.01 -2.67 -7.04
C ARG A 180 -11.50 -3.99 -6.46
N ASP A 181 -12.36 -5.01 -6.38
CA ASP A 181 -12.01 -6.33 -5.85
C ASP A 181 -10.94 -7.04 -6.69
N ALA A 182 -10.95 -6.86 -8.02
CA ALA A 182 -9.90 -7.39 -8.90
C ALA A 182 -8.59 -6.63 -8.67
N PHE A 183 -8.62 -5.30 -8.70
CA PHE A 183 -7.43 -4.46 -8.44
C PHE A 183 -6.77 -4.79 -7.09
N VAL A 184 -7.54 -4.86 -6.00
CA VAL A 184 -7.01 -5.14 -4.65
C VAL A 184 -6.47 -6.57 -4.54
N LYS A 185 -7.12 -7.54 -5.21
CA LYS A 185 -6.62 -8.91 -5.27
C LYS A 185 -5.29 -8.97 -6.05
N ASP A 186 -5.28 -8.50 -7.29
CA ASP A 186 -4.16 -8.68 -8.20
C ASP A 186 -2.94 -7.81 -7.78
N SER A 187 -3.15 -6.75 -7.00
CA SER A 187 -2.08 -5.98 -6.33
C SER A 187 -1.45 -6.68 -5.12
N CYS A 188 -2.16 -7.60 -4.44
CA CYS A 188 -1.72 -8.19 -3.17
C CYS A 188 -1.49 -9.71 -3.17
N GLY A 189 -2.06 -10.47 -4.13
CA GLY A 189 -1.97 -11.93 -4.24
C GLY A 189 -3.25 -12.68 -3.84
#